data_AF-A0A352V277-F1
#
_entry.id   AF-A0A352V277-F1
#
_cell.length_a   1.000
_cell.length_b   1.000
_cell.length_c   1.000
_cell.angle_alpha   90.00
_cell.angle_beta   90.00
_cell.angle_gamma   90.00
#
_symmetry.space_group_name_H-M   'P 1'
#
loop_
_entity.id
_entity.type
_entity.pdbx_description
1 polymer ?
#
loop_
_entity_poly.entity_id
_entity_poly.type
_entity_poly.pdbx_seq_one_letter_code
_entity_poly.pdbx_strand_id
1 'polypeptide(L)' 'GIVNPPTKNKYGHYINAGPLTTPDTWKAEAEFHKGSWWPRWREWLAPRSGRQVPARVPGDSTHPVLAPAPGTYVTAGPRV' A
#
# COMPACT_ATOMS: atom_id res chain seq x y z
N GLY A 1 -10.78 6.29 -9.80
CA GLY A 1 -9.85 5.14 -9.80
C GLY A 1 -9.45 4.84 -8.37
N ILE A 2 -9.25 3.57 -8.04
CA ILE A 2 -8.94 3.11 -6.66
C ILE A 2 -7.51 3.50 -6.21
N VAL A 3 -6.61 3.75 -7.17
CA VAL A 3 -5.28 4.30 -6.90
C VAL A 3 -5.40 5.78 -6.58
N ASN A 4 -5.19 6.12 -5.31
CA ASN A 4 -5.34 7.48 -4.79
C ASN A 4 -4.09 7.91 -4.00
N PRO A 5 -3.07 8.49 -4.65
CA PRO A 5 -1.91 9.03 -3.96
C PRO A 5 -2.30 10.19 -3.02
N PRO A 6 -1.68 10.31 -1.82
CA PRO A 6 -1.99 11.38 -0.87
C PRO A 6 -1.88 12.79 -1.47
N THR A 7 -0.92 13.01 -2.37
CA THR A 7 -0.69 14.30 -3.03
C THR A 7 -1.83 14.75 -3.95
N LYS A 8 -2.68 13.83 -4.42
CA LYS A 8 -3.80 14.17 -5.29
C LYS A 8 -5.00 14.73 -4.54
N ASN A 9 -5.05 14.60 -3.20
CA ASN A 9 -6.13 15.08 -2.33
C ASN A 9 -7.55 14.81 -2.87
N LYS A 10 -7.71 13.66 -3.53
CA LYS A 10 -8.96 13.24 -4.17
C LYS A 10 -9.69 12.24 -3.27
N TYR A 11 -11.01 12.17 -3.35
CA TYR A 11 -11.85 11.21 -2.65
C TYR A 11 -11.72 11.24 -1.11
N GLY A 12 -12.13 10.15 -0.47
CA GLY A 12 -11.86 9.82 0.91
C GLY A 12 -11.92 8.30 1.11
N HIS A 13 -11.84 7.86 2.35
CA HIS A 13 -11.93 6.46 2.75
C HIS A 13 -12.79 6.35 4.01
N TYR A 14 -13.18 5.12 4.35
CA TYR A 14 -14.05 4.85 5.50
C TYR A 14 -13.31 3.99 6.51
N ILE A 15 -13.47 4.28 7.80
CA ILE A 15 -12.88 3.52 8.90
C ILE A 15 -13.99 3.20 9.90
N ASN A 16 -13.99 1.98 10.40
CA ASN A 16 -14.82 1.56 11.51
C ASN A 16 -13.97 0.66 12.42
N ALA A 17 -13.94 0.96 13.73
CA ALA A 17 -13.22 0.20 14.75
C ALA A 17 -14.11 -0.82 15.49
N GLY A 18 -15.42 -0.83 15.19
CA GLY A 18 -16.40 -1.75 15.73
C GLY A 18 -16.29 -3.18 15.17
N PRO A 19 -17.14 -4.08 15.66
CA PRO A 19 -17.15 -5.47 15.22
C PRO A 19 -17.49 -5.62 13.74
N LEU A 20 -16.79 -6.51 13.05
CA LEU A 20 -17.11 -6.88 11.66
C LEU A 20 -18.29 -7.85 11.64
N THR A 21 -19.49 -7.34 11.38
CA THR A 21 -20.73 -8.14 11.29
C THR A 21 -21.17 -8.30 9.84
N THR A 22 -21.86 -7.32 9.25
CA THR A 22 -22.23 -7.30 7.82
C THR A 22 -21.61 -6.10 7.11
N PRO A 23 -21.43 -6.13 5.78
CA PRO A 23 -20.92 -4.96 5.06
C PRO A 23 -21.78 -3.71 5.24
N ASP A 24 -23.11 -3.86 5.26
CA ASP A 24 -24.04 -2.74 5.39
C ASP A 24 -23.98 -2.10 6.78
N THR A 25 -23.92 -2.92 7.83
CA THR A 25 -23.78 -2.45 9.22
C THR A 25 -22.41 -1.80 9.44
N TRP A 26 -21.34 -2.44 8.96
CA TRP A 26 -20.00 -1.85 9.00
C TRP A 26 -19.97 -0.48 8.33
N LYS A 27 -20.62 -0.34 7.17
CA LYS A 27 -20.66 0.88 6.39
C LYS A 27 -21.50 1.98 7.04
N ALA A 28 -22.64 1.63 7.63
CA ALA A 28 -23.53 2.56 8.32
C ALA A 28 -22.86 3.21 9.53
N GLU A 29 -21.97 2.47 10.20
CA GLU A 29 -21.25 2.92 11.39
C GLU A 29 -19.85 3.47 11.09
N ALA A 30 -19.39 3.42 9.83
CA ALA A 30 -18.06 3.88 9.45
C ALA A 30 -17.97 5.40 9.33
N GLU A 31 -16.88 5.97 9.83
CA GLU A 31 -16.55 7.38 9.66
C GLU A 31 -15.90 7.63 8.30
N PHE A 32 -16.29 8.71 7.63
CA PHE A 32 -15.62 9.16 6.41
C PHE A 32 -14.41 10.04 6.73
N HIS A 33 -13.25 9.64 6.21
CA HIS A 33 -12.01 10.41 6.28
C HIS A 33 -11.65 10.94 4.89
N LYS A 34 -11.47 12.26 4.78
CA LYS A 34 -11.05 12.91 3.53
C LYS A 34 -9.62 12.50 3.14
N GLY A 35 -9.40 12.27 1.85
CA GLY A 35 -8.08 11.96 1.30
C GLY A 35 -7.75 10.46 1.22
N SER A 36 -6.51 10.17 0.83
CA SER A 36 -6.02 8.80 0.61
C SER A 36 -6.06 7.95 1.88
N TRP A 37 -6.31 6.65 1.74
CA TRP A 37 -6.17 5.67 2.82
C TRP A 37 -4.71 5.27 3.08
N TRP A 38 -3.76 5.63 2.20
CA TRP A 38 -2.35 5.25 2.33
C TRP A 38 -1.69 5.73 3.64
N PRO A 39 -1.92 6.97 4.13
CA PRO A 39 -1.35 7.41 5.40
C PRO A 39 -1.82 6.57 6.59
N ARG A 40 -3.10 6.19 6.62
CA ARG A 40 -3.66 5.31 7.65
C ARG A 40 -3.01 3.93 7.62
N TRP A 41 -2.84 3.36 6.44
CA TRP A 41 -2.15 2.08 6.30
C TRP A 41 -0.68 2.16 6.72
N ARG A 42 0.02 3.25 6.37
CA ARG A 42 1.39 3.52 6.83
C ARG A 42 1.47 3.59 8.36
N GLU A 43 0.53 4.26 9.03
CA GLU A 43 0.47 4.32 10.50
C GLU A 43 0.26 2.94 11.12
N TRP A 44 -0.62 2.11 10.54
CA TRP A 44 -0.81 0.73 10.98
C TRP A 44 0.44 -0.13 10.76
N LEU A 45 1.15 0.09 9.67
CA LEU A 45 2.34 -0.69 9.28
C LEU A 45 3.58 -0.31 10.09
N ALA A 46 3.78 0.97 10.41
CA ALA A 46 4.95 1.49 11.11
C ALA A 46 5.35 0.71 12.40
N PRO A 47 4.44 0.43 13.35
CA PRO A 47 4.79 -0.34 14.56
C PRO A 47 5.07 -1.83 14.26
N ARG A 48 4.73 -2.32 13.06
CA ARG A 48 4.91 -3.70 12.62
C ARG A 48 6.14 -3.89 11.72
N SER A 49 6.87 -2.83 11.40
CA SER A 49 8.02 -2.86 10.50
C SER A 49 9.39 -2.90 11.21
N GLY A 50 9.40 -3.11 12.52
CA GLY A 50 10.64 -3.14 13.31
C GLY A 50 11.29 -1.75 13.45
N ARG A 51 12.53 -1.75 13.94
CA ARG A 51 13.30 -0.51 14.15
C ARG A 51 13.81 0.09 12.84
N GLN A 52 14.00 1.41 12.82
CA GLN A 52 14.70 2.06 11.73
C GLN A 52 16.17 1.62 11.67
N VAL A 53 16.65 1.40 10.45
CA VAL A 53 18.03 1.02 10.14
C VAL A 53 18.49 1.81 8.90
N PRO A 54 19.81 1.97 8.67
CA PRO A 54 20.30 2.56 7.42
C PRO A 54 19.71 1.86 6.20
N ALA A 55 19.44 2.65 5.15
CA ALA A 55 18.91 2.13 3.90
C ALA A 55 19.88 1.10 3.29
N ARG A 56 19.34 -0.03 2.81
CA ARG A 56 20.13 -1.10 2.20
C ARG A 56 20.34 -0.83 0.72
N VAL A 57 21.53 -1.15 0.22
CA VAL A 57 21.80 -1.19 -1.22
C VAL A 57 21.20 -2.47 -1.80
N PRO A 58 20.46 -2.43 -2.93
CA PRO A 58 19.97 -3.63 -3.58
C PRO A 58 21.11 -4.55 -4.03
N GLY A 59 20.93 -5.85 -3.77
CA GLY A 59 21.87 -6.89 -4.13
C GLY A 59 22.95 -7.18 -3.07
N ASP A 60 23.37 -8.44 -3.00
CA ASP A 60 24.48 -8.91 -2.17
C ASP A 60 25.21 -10.10 -2.83
N SER A 61 26.16 -10.73 -2.13
CA SER A 61 26.98 -11.83 -2.66
C SER A 61 26.19 -13.08 -3.03
N THR A 62 25.02 -13.28 -2.40
CA THR A 62 24.13 -14.42 -2.67
C THR A 62 22.97 -14.05 -3.58
N HIS A 63 22.67 -12.75 -3.73
CA HIS A 63 21.60 -12.23 -4.58
C HIS A 63 22.11 -11.03 -5.39
N PRO A 64 22.82 -11.25 -6.52
CA PRO A 64 23.28 -10.15 -7.36
C PRO A 64 22.10 -9.41 -8.01
N VAL A 65 22.31 -8.13 -8.33
CA VAL A 65 21.33 -7.36 -9.13
C VAL A 65 21.25 -7.94 -10.53
N LEU A 66 20.08 -8.41 -10.94
CA LEU A 66 19.88 -9.11 -12.22
C LEU A 66 19.57 -8.16 -13.38
N ALA A 67 18.79 -7.12 -13.13
CA ALA A 67 18.39 -6.11 -14.10
C ALA A 67 17.86 -4.87 -13.38
N PRO A 68 17.86 -3.68 -14.01
CA PRO A 68 17.12 -2.54 -13.50
C PRO A 68 15.61 -2.83 -13.45
N ALA A 69 14.92 -2.27 -12.46
CA ALA A 69 13.45 -2.22 -12.46
C ALA A 69 12.96 -1.49 -13.73
N PRO A 70 11.82 -1.90 -14.34
CA PRO A 70 10.80 -2.81 -13.81
C PRO A 70 11.05 -4.30 -14.10
N GLY A 71 12.22 -4.66 -14.61
CA GLY A 71 12.58 -6.03 -14.97
C GLY A 71 12.00 -6.47 -16.31
N THR A 72 12.27 -7.71 -16.69
CA THR A 72 11.97 -8.23 -18.03
C THR A 72 10.59 -8.86 -18.15
N TYR A 73 10.01 -9.32 -17.04
CA TYR A 73 8.75 -10.08 -17.07
C TYR A 73 7.54 -9.18 -17.35
N VAL A 74 7.48 -8.00 -16.73
CA VAL A 74 6.35 -7.06 -16.95
C VAL A 74 6.40 -6.37 -18.32
N THR A 75 7.58 -6.33 -18.95
CA THR A 75 7.78 -5.74 -20.28
C THR A 75 7.66 -6.77 -21.41
N ALA A 76 7.47 -8.04 -21.09
CA ALA A 76 7.32 -9.08 -22.10
C ALA A 76 6.04 -8.84 -22.90
N GLY A 77 6.18 -8.81 -24.23
CA GLY A 77 5.03 -8.84 -25.12
C GLY A 77 4.33 -10.20 -25.07
N PRO A 78 3.02 -10.27 -25.33
CA PRO A 78 2.34 -11.55 -25.46
C PRO A 78 3.01 -12.37 -26.56
N ARG A 79 3.25 -13.65 -26.30
CA ARG A 79 3.66 -14.60 -27.36
C ARG A 79 2.42 -14.91 -28.18
N VAL A 80 2.38 -14.38 -29.41
CA VAL A 80 1.43 -14.78 -30.44
C VAL A 80 1.84 -16.11 -31.06
#